data_AF-A0A6J1ULG2-F1
#
_entry.id   AF-A0A6J1ULG2-F1
#
_cell.length_a   1.000
_cell.length_b   1.000
_cell.length_c   1.000
_cell.angle_alpha   90.00
_cell.angle_beta   90.00
_cell.angle_gamma   90.00
#
_symmetry.space_group_name_H-M   'P 1'
#
loop_
_entity.id
_entity.type
_entity.pdbx_description
1 polymer ?
#
loop_
_entity_poly.entity_id
_entity_poly.type
_entity_poly.pdbx_seq_one_letter_code
_entity_poly.pdbx_strand_id
1 'polypeptide(L)'
;MGKTKARRFRPPAFAPAGSLSEQAAGAGTGEDEGSSPAAELLEKLQHPNADVREFACANISKMLQQQQTIPAFVQQDVVRRLGPLLLDPSVVVRETAAGALRNLSACGGFEVCNDMVAKDIMTPLVALLKETAVLCFVQILEKTVFPCGVTLDICMKHPSWKPLIKKLNMIQCRALTCLHSILLVSDVDSLGGPSVLQSLSQHLSQLIFSQPEFSKEAEFLEAVTSALRALLQMLASNNIPQSMNPEQLMSLCDTGIQSTNISVRINVVSILGIAGSVLAKVEGITETLKNIGKFLLNVATKDASLVVVGEALDALFDVFADGKEAERAAEEIKLLYALKEFQPVFKSRMRKEGRGQYNTEQLCVLDNVKLNLRRFIAYQEMLDRKKKVLE
;
A
#
# COMPACT_ATOMS: atom_id res chain seq x y z
N MET A 1 -17.75 22.29 -28.37
CA MET A 1 -16.31 22.64 -28.34
C MET A 1 -15.94 23.05 -26.92
N GLY A 2 -14.93 22.41 -26.32
CA GLY A 2 -14.49 22.69 -24.95
C GLY A 2 -14.21 21.43 -24.13
N LYS A 3 -13.11 20.72 -24.42
CA LYS A 3 -12.59 19.65 -23.56
C LYS A 3 -11.80 20.29 -22.42
N THR A 4 -12.34 20.28 -21.20
CA THR A 4 -11.63 20.74 -20.00
C THR A 4 -10.62 19.67 -19.58
N LYS A 5 -9.32 19.94 -19.79
CA LYS A 5 -8.23 19.06 -19.33
C LYS A 5 -8.19 19.08 -17.80
N ALA A 6 -8.32 17.92 -17.17
CA ALA A 6 -8.08 17.74 -15.75
C ALA A 6 -6.64 18.17 -15.41
N ARG A 7 -6.49 19.09 -14.45
CA ARG A 7 -5.19 19.52 -13.90
C ARG A 7 -4.53 18.32 -13.21
N ARG A 8 -3.51 17.75 -13.85
CA ARG A 8 -2.63 16.73 -13.23
C ARG A 8 -1.85 17.38 -12.09
N PHE A 9 -1.92 16.78 -10.91
CA PHE A 9 -1.12 17.14 -9.76
C PHE A 9 0.36 16.92 -10.11
N ARG A 10 1.15 18.01 -10.15
CA ARG A 10 2.62 17.93 -10.22
C ARG A 10 3.13 17.79 -8.77
N PRO A 11 3.84 16.71 -8.42
CA PRO A 11 4.58 16.68 -7.17
C PRO A 11 5.60 17.83 -7.13
N PRO A 12 5.88 18.42 -5.96
CA PRO A 12 6.97 19.38 -5.82
C PRO A 12 8.30 18.73 -6.23
N ALA A 13 9.17 19.48 -6.89
CA ALA A 13 10.54 19.04 -7.17
C ALA A 13 11.23 18.65 -5.87
N PHE A 14 11.88 17.48 -5.87
CA PHE A 14 12.62 16.96 -4.73
C PHE A 14 13.88 17.82 -4.51
N ALA A 15 14.01 18.45 -3.33
CA ALA A 15 15.23 19.11 -2.89
C ALA A 15 15.86 18.28 -1.76
N PRO A 16 17.08 17.72 -1.94
CA PRO A 16 17.77 17.08 -0.85
C PRO A 16 18.20 18.12 0.19
N ALA A 17 17.99 17.79 1.47
CA ALA A 17 18.59 18.52 2.57
C ALA A 17 20.10 18.27 2.55
N GLY A 18 20.89 19.35 2.61
CA GLY A 18 22.35 19.30 2.76
C GLY A 18 23.10 19.62 1.47
N SER A 19 23.34 20.90 1.20
CA SER A 19 24.38 21.35 0.27
C SER A 19 25.74 21.24 0.95
N LEU A 20 26.61 20.35 0.46
CA LEU A 20 28.04 20.42 0.72
C LEU A 20 28.78 20.72 -0.58
N SER A 21 29.45 21.88 -0.55
CA SER A 21 30.51 22.43 -1.39
C SER A 21 30.41 22.32 -2.92
N GLU A 22 30.25 23.50 -3.54
CA GLU A 22 30.71 23.81 -4.89
C GLU A 22 32.21 23.55 -5.03
N GLN A 23 32.59 22.73 -6.02
CA GLN A 23 33.83 22.91 -6.77
C GLN A 23 33.81 22.04 -8.03
N ALA A 24 33.71 22.71 -9.18
CA ALA A 24 34.47 22.46 -10.41
C ALA A 24 33.74 23.13 -11.58
N ALA A 25 34.02 24.41 -11.79
CA ALA A 25 33.84 25.06 -13.07
C ALA A 25 35.06 24.72 -13.94
N GLY A 26 34.82 24.15 -15.11
CA GLY A 26 35.83 23.84 -16.11
C GLY A 26 35.15 23.58 -17.44
N ALA A 27 34.74 24.66 -18.11
CA ALA A 27 34.23 24.61 -19.47
C ALA A 27 35.43 24.55 -20.44
N GLY A 28 35.56 23.42 -21.14
CA GLY A 28 36.36 23.29 -22.35
C GLY A 28 35.42 22.94 -23.50
N THR A 29 35.17 23.90 -24.38
CA THR A 29 34.51 23.68 -25.67
C THR A 29 35.47 22.95 -26.60
N GLY A 30 35.18 21.68 -26.86
CA GLY A 30 35.77 20.90 -27.94
C GLY A 30 34.69 19.99 -28.49
N GLU A 31 34.31 20.22 -29.75
CA GLU A 31 33.51 19.28 -30.54
C GLU A 31 34.38 18.04 -30.77
N ASP A 32 34.23 17.04 -29.90
CA ASP A 32 34.70 15.69 -30.14
C ASP A 32 33.47 14.87 -30.59
N GLU A 33 33.59 14.09 -31.66
CA GLU A 33 32.62 13.05 -32.04
C GLU A 33 32.70 11.88 -31.03
N GLY A 34 32.58 12.21 -29.75
CA GLY A 34 32.77 11.36 -28.60
C GLY A 34 31.45 11.05 -27.91
N SER A 35 31.35 9.80 -27.45
CA SER A 35 30.26 9.20 -26.67
C SER A 35 29.46 10.21 -25.82
N SER A 36 28.13 10.23 -25.94
CA SER A 36 27.28 11.11 -25.12
C SER A 36 27.63 10.94 -23.63
N PRO A 37 27.54 11.99 -22.78
CA PRO A 37 27.86 11.88 -21.35
C PRO A 37 27.08 10.75 -20.62
N ALA A 38 25.88 10.42 -21.11
CA ALA A 38 25.09 9.29 -20.63
C ALA A 38 25.76 7.93 -20.96
N ALA A 39 26.31 7.77 -22.15
CA ALA A 39 26.95 6.54 -22.61
C ALA A 39 28.22 6.23 -21.81
N GLU A 40 29.09 7.23 -21.61
CA GLU A 40 30.32 7.05 -20.81
C GLU A 40 30.02 6.62 -19.37
N LEU A 41 28.98 7.20 -18.74
CA LEU A 41 28.57 6.83 -17.40
C LEU A 41 27.98 5.41 -17.36
N LEU A 42 27.19 5.03 -18.36
CA LEU A 42 26.60 3.69 -18.45
C LEU A 42 27.65 2.60 -18.67
N GLU A 43 28.74 2.89 -19.39
CA GLU A 43 29.87 1.97 -19.54
C GLU A 43 30.59 1.72 -18.20
N LYS A 44 30.78 2.78 -17.40
CA LYS A 44 31.44 2.69 -16.08
C LYS A 44 30.68 1.82 -15.07
N LEU A 45 29.40 1.55 -15.29
CA LEU A 45 28.60 0.65 -14.44
C LEU A 45 29.09 -0.80 -14.45
N GLN A 46 29.82 -1.23 -15.48
CA GLN A 46 30.37 -2.61 -15.58
C GLN A 46 31.81 -2.71 -15.08
N HIS A 47 32.36 -1.64 -14.52
CA HIS A 47 33.75 -1.60 -14.09
C HIS A 47 34.00 -2.56 -12.90
N PRO A 48 35.15 -3.26 -12.83
CA PRO A 48 35.43 -4.20 -11.73
C PRO A 48 35.55 -3.52 -10.36
N ASN A 49 36.05 -2.28 -10.30
CA ASN A 49 36.11 -1.49 -9.07
C ASN A 49 34.72 -0.95 -8.67
N ALA A 50 34.28 -1.27 -7.46
CA ALA A 50 33.03 -0.80 -6.86
C ALA A 50 32.94 0.73 -6.77
N ASP A 51 34.03 1.44 -6.45
CA ASP A 51 34.03 2.90 -6.33
C ASP A 51 33.69 3.58 -7.67
N VAL A 52 34.13 2.97 -8.78
CA VAL A 52 33.83 3.48 -10.14
C VAL A 52 32.36 3.24 -10.49
N ARG A 53 31.81 2.08 -10.10
CA ARG A 53 30.38 1.79 -10.29
C ARG A 53 29.51 2.72 -9.45
N GLU A 54 29.86 2.92 -8.19
CA GLU A 54 29.18 3.86 -7.28
C GLU A 54 29.21 5.28 -7.86
N PHE A 55 30.39 5.75 -8.27
CA PHE A 55 30.55 7.06 -8.90
C PHE A 55 29.64 7.20 -10.12
N ALA A 56 29.59 6.19 -10.99
CA ALA A 56 28.71 6.18 -12.15
C ALA A 56 27.23 6.23 -11.75
N CYS A 57 26.79 5.38 -10.81
CA CYS A 57 25.43 5.38 -10.26
C CYS A 57 25.05 6.75 -9.69
N ALA A 58 25.92 7.37 -8.89
CA ALA A 58 25.67 8.67 -8.26
C ALA A 58 25.50 9.80 -9.29
N ASN A 59 26.35 9.81 -10.34
CA ASN A 59 26.25 10.81 -11.41
C ASN A 59 25.00 10.60 -12.26
N ILE A 60 24.68 9.36 -12.63
CA ILE A 60 23.43 9.03 -13.33
C ILE A 60 22.23 9.45 -12.47
N SER A 61 22.24 9.12 -11.17
CA SER A 61 21.18 9.50 -10.22
C SER A 61 20.94 11.01 -10.20
N LYS A 62 22.01 11.81 -10.16
CA LYS A 62 21.94 13.28 -10.21
C LYS A 62 21.35 13.77 -11.53
N MET A 63 21.78 13.21 -12.66
CA MET A 63 21.28 13.61 -13.98
C MET A 63 19.79 13.27 -14.16
N LEU A 64 19.35 12.11 -13.69
CA LEU A 64 17.96 11.64 -13.81
C LEU A 64 16.95 12.47 -13.03
N GLN A 65 17.38 13.33 -12.11
CA GLN A 65 16.50 14.32 -11.47
C GLN A 65 16.00 15.38 -12.48
N GLN A 66 16.71 15.55 -13.58
CA GLN A 66 16.41 16.51 -14.63
C GLN A 66 15.64 15.81 -15.77
N GLN A 67 14.36 16.15 -15.94
CA GLN A 67 13.49 15.47 -16.90
C GLN A 67 14.03 15.47 -18.34
N GLN A 68 14.78 16.50 -18.74
CA GLN A 68 15.35 16.63 -20.07
C GLN A 68 16.48 15.61 -20.38
N THR A 69 17.13 15.03 -19.38
CA THR A 69 18.22 14.06 -19.58
C THR A 69 17.70 12.64 -19.75
N ILE A 70 16.50 12.36 -19.23
CA ILE A 70 15.89 11.01 -19.18
C ILE A 70 15.81 10.34 -20.56
N PRO A 71 15.38 11.02 -21.65
CA PRO A 71 15.31 10.38 -22.96
C PRO A 71 16.66 9.81 -23.43
N ALA A 72 17.77 10.49 -23.14
CA ALA A 72 19.11 10.03 -23.52
C ALA A 72 19.51 8.74 -22.79
N PHE A 73 19.12 8.59 -21.52
CA PHE A 73 19.36 7.37 -20.73
C PHE A 73 18.42 6.23 -21.13
N VAL A 74 17.15 6.53 -21.40
CA VAL A 74 16.16 5.53 -21.83
C VAL A 74 16.53 4.92 -23.18
N GLN A 75 16.99 5.75 -24.14
CA GLN A 75 17.48 5.28 -25.44
C GLN A 75 18.67 4.32 -25.33
N GLN A 76 19.40 4.36 -24.22
CA GLN A 76 20.58 3.54 -23.96
C GLN A 76 20.33 2.44 -22.93
N ASP A 77 19.06 2.06 -22.73
CA ASP A 77 18.66 0.94 -21.85
C ASP A 77 19.18 1.07 -20.40
N VAL A 78 19.15 2.28 -19.84
CA VAL A 78 19.57 2.57 -18.46
C VAL A 78 18.99 1.59 -17.42
N VAL A 79 17.75 1.12 -17.60
CA VAL A 79 17.10 0.16 -16.70
C VAL A 79 17.83 -1.19 -16.70
N ARG A 80 18.23 -1.69 -17.87
CA ARG A 80 18.96 -2.96 -17.99
C ARG A 80 20.39 -2.86 -17.46
N ARG A 81 20.93 -1.65 -17.35
CA ARG A 81 22.27 -1.39 -16.81
C ARG A 81 22.24 -1.21 -15.29
N LEU A 82 21.28 -0.46 -14.75
CA LEU A 82 21.15 -0.20 -13.32
C LEU A 82 20.45 -1.33 -12.56
N GLY A 83 19.50 -2.04 -13.19
CA GLY A 83 18.72 -3.10 -12.54
C GLY A 83 19.57 -4.18 -11.89
N PRO A 84 20.56 -4.77 -12.59
CA PRO A 84 21.45 -5.77 -12.01
C PRO A 84 22.30 -5.25 -10.84
N LEU A 85 22.60 -3.94 -10.79
CA LEU A 85 23.39 -3.35 -9.70
C LEU A 85 22.65 -3.30 -8.37
N LEU A 86 21.34 -3.55 -8.34
CA LEU A 86 20.62 -3.80 -7.10
C LEU A 86 21.08 -5.09 -6.39
N LEU A 87 21.79 -5.97 -7.09
CA LEU A 87 22.37 -7.21 -6.56
C LEU A 87 23.90 -7.14 -6.48
N ASP A 88 24.47 -5.93 -6.57
CA ASP A 88 25.93 -5.74 -6.50
C ASP A 88 26.49 -6.22 -5.14
N PRO A 89 27.70 -6.82 -5.10
CA PRO A 89 28.35 -7.19 -3.84
C PRO A 89 28.59 -6.01 -2.90
N SER A 90 28.76 -4.79 -3.43
CA SER A 90 28.92 -3.58 -2.63
C SER A 90 27.56 -2.98 -2.27
N VAL A 91 27.29 -2.88 -0.97
CA VAL A 91 26.08 -2.24 -0.43
C VAL A 91 25.94 -0.81 -0.94
N VAL A 92 27.04 -0.05 -1.01
CA VAL A 92 27.02 1.35 -1.47
C VAL A 92 26.63 1.48 -2.94
N VAL A 93 27.07 0.53 -3.79
CA VAL A 93 26.65 0.47 -5.20
C VAL A 93 25.16 0.13 -5.29
N ARG A 94 24.66 -0.81 -4.48
CA ARG A 94 23.22 -1.14 -4.43
C ARG A 94 22.38 0.08 -4.05
N GLU A 95 22.77 0.80 -3.01
CA GLU A 95 22.08 2.01 -2.54
C GLU A 95 22.04 3.11 -3.59
N THR A 96 23.18 3.40 -4.23
CA THR A 96 23.26 4.44 -5.26
C THR A 96 22.53 4.06 -6.54
N ALA A 97 22.57 2.79 -6.95
CA ALA A 97 21.78 2.26 -8.07
C ALA A 97 20.27 2.34 -7.80
N ALA A 98 19.83 1.96 -6.60
CA ALA A 98 18.44 2.12 -6.16
C ALA A 98 18.02 3.60 -6.17
N GLY A 99 18.90 4.50 -5.73
CA GLY A 99 18.70 5.94 -5.80
C GLY A 99 18.53 6.45 -7.25
N ALA A 100 19.34 5.96 -8.19
CA ALA A 100 19.24 6.31 -9.60
C ALA A 100 17.91 5.83 -10.22
N LEU A 101 17.53 4.57 -9.97
CA LEU A 101 16.28 3.99 -10.44
C LEU A 101 15.05 4.70 -9.86
N ARG A 102 15.11 5.11 -8.59
CA ARG A 102 14.07 5.93 -7.96
C ARG A 102 13.91 7.27 -8.67
N ASN A 103 15.01 7.94 -9.02
CA ASN A 103 14.93 9.22 -9.72
C ASN A 103 14.39 9.03 -11.15
N LEU A 104 14.79 7.94 -11.83
CA LEU A 104 14.25 7.57 -13.14
C LEU A 104 12.72 7.44 -13.11
N SER A 105 12.19 6.68 -12.15
CA SER A 105 10.73 6.46 -12.05
C SER A 105 9.99 7.74 -11.62
N ALA A 106 10.57 8.51 -10.69
CA ALA A 106 9.92 9.72 -10.17
C ALA A 106 9.87 10.86 -11.20
N CYS A 107 10.93 11.02 -12.00
CA CYS A 107 11.05 12.12 -12.96
C CYS A 107 10.65 11.73 -14.39
N GLY A 108 10.65 10.43 -14.73
CA GLY A 108 10.35 9.93 -16.07
C GLY A 108 8.86 9.83 -16.42
N GLY A 109 7.99 9.79 -15.41
CA GLY A 109 6.55 9.65 -15.60
C GLY A 109 6.11 8.26 -16.04
N PHE A 110 4.83 8.11 -16.37
CA PHE A 110 4.17 6.81 -16.54
C PHE A 110 4.80 5.92 -17.62
N GLU A 111 5.16 6.49 -18.78
CA GLU A 111 5.75 5.72 -19.88
C GLU A 111 7.10 5.11 -19.49
N VAL A 112 7.93 5.86 -18.75
CA VAL A 112 9.21 5.36 -18.25
C VAL A 112 9.01 4.28 -17.19
N CYS A 113 8.04 4.44 -16.28
CA CYS A 113 7.70 3.39 -15.31
C CYS A 113 7.24 2.09 -15.99
N ASN A 114 6.41 2.18 -17.04
CA ASN A 114 5.99 1.00 -17.79
C ASN A 114 7.17 0.33 -18.50
N ASP A 115 8.06 1.11 -19.11
CA ASP A 115 9.29 0.59 -19.72
C ASP A 115 10.19 -0.09 -18.69
N MET A 116 10.31 0.48 -17.47
CA MET A 116 11.06 -0.12 -16.38
C MET A 116 10.51 -1.50 -15.99
N VAL A 117 9.18 -1.63 -15.86
CA VAL A 117 8.51 -2.91 -15.56
C VAL A 117 8.69 -3.90 -16.71
N ALA A 118 8.54 -3.46 -17.97
CA ALA A 118 8.76 -4.29 -19.15
C ALA A 118 10.21 -4.79 -19.27
N LYS A 119 11.17 -4.07 -18.67
CA LYS A 119 12.59 -4.44 -18.55
C LYS A 119 12.91 -5.21 -17.26
N ASP A 120 11.90 -5.78 -16.61
CA ASP A 120 12.01 -6.66 -15.45
C ASP A 120 12.71 -6.04 -14.23
N ILE A 121 12.50 -4.74 -13.98
CA ILE A 121 13.08 -4.08 -12.79
C ILE A 121 12.53 -4.64 -11.47
N MET A 122 11.32 -5.23 -11.51
CA MET A 122 10.64 -5.73 -10.31
C MET A 122 11.38 -6.92 -9.69
N THR A 123 11.97 -7.80 -10.49
CA THR A 123 12.72 -8.96 -10.02
C THR A 123 13.90 -8.59 -9.10
N PRO A 124 14.87 -7.75 -9.52
CA PRO A 124 15.97 -7.34 -8.65
C PRO A 124 15.52 -6.41 -7.50
N LEU A 125 14.45 -5.62 -7.67
CA LEU A 125 13.88 -4.83 -6.56
C LEU A 125 13.30 -5.71 -5.45
N VAL A 126 12.54 -6.76 -5.79
CA VAL A 126 11.97 -7.70 -4.82
C VAL A 126 13.09 -8.48 -4.11
N ALA A 127 14.13 -8.88 -4.84
CA ALA A 127 15.29 -9.55 -4.25
C ALA A 127 16.02 -8.65 -3.25
N LEU A 128 16.32 -7.40 -3.61
CA LEU A 128 16.95 -6.44 -2.71
C LEU A 128 16.08 -6.14 -1.48
N LEU A 129 14.76 -6.01 -1.67
CA LEU A 129 13.83 -5.74 -0.58
C LEU A 129 13.80 -6.90 0.42
N LYS A 130 13.84 -8.16 -0.05
CA LYS A 130 13.92 -9.33 0.83
C LYS A 130 15.24 -9.40 1.59
N GLU A 131 16.37 -9.10 0.95
CA GLU A 131 17.68 -9.09 1.61
C GLU A 131 17.76 -8.01 2.70
N THR A 132 17.16 -6.84 2.44
CA THR A 132 17.24 -5.69 3.34
C THR A 132 16.07 -5.59 4.33
N ALA A 133 15.03 -6.42 4.19
CA ALA A 133 13.80 -6.37 4.99
C ALA A 133 14.09 -6.31 6.49
N VAL A 134 14.93 -7.20 7.03
CA VAL A 134 15.27 -7.26 8.46
C VAL A 134 15.88 -5.94 8.95
N LEU A 135 16.90 -5.44 8.26
CA LEU A 135 17.64 -4.23 8.64
C LEU A 135 16.76 -2.99 8.49
N CYS A 136 16.01 -2.91 7.39
CA CYS A 136 15.10 -1.81 7.12
C CYS A 136 13.93 -1.79 8.10
N PHE A 137 13.42 -2.95 8.52
CA PHE A 137 12.24 -3.05 9.37
C PHE A 137 12.42 -2.25 10.66
N VAL A 138 13.51 -2.47 11.41
CA VAL A 138 13.78 -1.74 12.67
C VAL A 138 13.86 -0.23 12.45
N GLN A 139 14.61 0.22 11.45
CA GLN A 139 14.77 1.65 11.14
C GLN A 139 13.47 2.30 10.66
N ILE A 140 12.61 1.54 9.98
CA ILE A 140 11.30 1.99 9.52
C ILE A 140 10.37 2.14 10.71
N LEU A 141 10.36 1.18 11.65
CA LEU A 141 9.52 1.24 12.84
C LEU A 141 9.76 2.52 13.63
N GLU A 142 11.01 2.91 13.87
CA GLU A 142 11.34 4.16 14.55
C GLU A 142 10.74 5.39 13.83
N LYS A 143 10.71 5.36 12.49
CA LYS A 143 10.18 6.45 11.66
C LYS A 143 8.65 6.45 11.54
N THR A 144 7.96 5.39 11.97
CA THR A 144 6.48 5.37 12.04
C THR A 144 5.93 6.09 13.27
N VAL A 145 6.78 6.40 14.25
CA VAL A 145 6.39 7.14 15.45
C VAL A 145 6.30 8.63 15.13
N PHE A 146 5.19 9.27 15.50
CA PHE A 146 5.07 10.72 15.41
C PHE A 146 5.68 11.38 16.65
N PRO A 147 6.30 12.58 16.55
CA PRO A 147 6.82 13.30 17.71
C PRO A 147 5.76 13.53 18.79
N CYS A 148 6.18 13.51 20.06
CA CYS A 148 5.29 13.76 21.18
C CYS A 148 4.77 15.21 21.21
N GLY A 149 3.67 15.44 21.95
CA GLY A 149 3.01 16.75 22.03
C GLY A 149 3.94 17.90 22.44
N VAL A 150 4.89 17.64 23.35
CA VAL A 150 5.89 18.64 23.78
C VAL A 150 6.74 19.13 22.61
N THR A 151 7.19 18.23 21.73
CA THR A 151 7.97 18.59 20.54
C THR A 151 7.11 19.40 19.55
N LEU A 152 5.83 19.05 19.40
CA LEU A 152 4.90 19.78 18.53
C LEU A 152 4.63 21.19 19.06
N ASP A 153 4.44 21.35 20.37
CA ASP A 153 4.24 22.65 21.01
C ASP A 153 5.42 23.58 20.76
N ILE A 154 6.65 23.06 20.87
CA ILE A 154 7.87 23.81 20.56
C ILE A 154 7.87 24.22 19.07
N CYS A 155 7.59 23.28 18.16
CA CYS A 155 7.56 23.58 16.73
C CYS A 155 6.49 24.60 16.36
N MET A 156 5.34 24.58 17.04
CA MET A 156 4.22 25.50 16.80
C MET A 156 4.50 26.90 17.34
N LYS A 157 5.25 27.03 18.45
CA LYS A 157 5.68 28.32 19.01
C LYS A 157 6.67 29.06 18.12
N HIS A 158 7.42 28.35 17.28
CA HIS A 158 8.41 28.95 16.37
C HIS A 158 7.93 28.94 14.90
N PRO A 159 7.58 30.09 14.30
CA PRO A 159 7.03 30.15 12.93
C PRO A 159 7.92 29.50 11.86
N SER A 160 9.24 29.57 12.01
CA SER A 160 10.22 28.93 11.12
C SER A 160 10.27 27.41 11.23
N TRP A 161 9.82 26.84 12.35
CA TRP A 161 9.81 25.39 12.62
C TRP A 161 8.48 24.74 12.34
N LYS A 162 7.39 25.52 12.27
CA LYS A 162 6.06 25.03 11.88
C LYS A 162 6.06 24.17 10.59
N PRO A 163 6.84 24.48 9.52
CA PRO A 163 6.93 23.62 8.35
C PRO A 163 7.54 22.24 8.60
N LEU A 164 8.31 22.06 9.69
CA LEU A 164 8.89 20.77 10.06
C LEU A 164 7.82 19.74 10.43
N ILE A 165 6.69 20.15 11.01
CA ILE A 165 5.59 19.24 11.36
C ILE A 165 5.09 18.50 10.13
N LYS A 166 4.91 19.21 9.00
CA LYS A 166 4.54 18.59 7.71
C LYS A 166 5.63 17.65 7.20
N LYS A 167 6.91 17.99 7.37
CA LYS A 167 8.02 17.11 6.96
C LYS A 167 8.07 15.83 7.81
N LEU A 168 7.81 15.94 9.11
CA LEU A 168 7.76 14.81 10.04
C LEU A 168 6.58 13.89 9.72
N ASN A 169 5.40 14.45 9.43
CA ASN A 169 4.24 13.69 8.97
C ASN A 169 4.53 12.99 7.63
N MET A 170 5.17 13.67 6.68
CA MET A 170 5.59 13.05 5.43
C MET A 170 6.58 11.88 5.64
N ILE A 171 7.52 11.99 6.59
CA ILE A 171 8.42 10.89 6.96
C ILE A 171 7.61 9.73 7.53
N GLN A 172 6.68 10.00 8.44
CA GLN A 172 5.81 9.00 9.05
C GLN A 172 4.98 8.24 8.02
N CYS A 173 4.27 8.96 7.14
CA CYS A 173 3.46 8.36 6.08
C CYS A 173 4.31 7.49 5.15
N ARG A 174 5.51 7.97 4.77
CA ARG A 174 6.44 7.18 3.93
C ARG A 174 6.95 5.93 4.64
N ALA A 175 7.23 6.02 5.94
CA ALA A 175 7.63 4.87 6.74
C ALA A 175 6.50 3.83 6.79
N LEU A 176 5.26 4.26 7.01
CA LEU A 176 4.08 3.38 7.01
C LEU A 176 3.81 2.75 5.64
N THR A 177 3.95 3.50 4.54
CA THR A 177 3.84 2.93 3.18
C THR A 177 4.96 1.94 2.87
N CYS A 178 6.17 2.20 3.36
CA CYS A 178 7.30 1.28 3.23
C CYS A 178 7.03 -0.01 4.03
N LEU A 179 6.53 0.13 5.26
CA LEU A 179 6.13 -0.99 6.11
C LEU A 179 5.05 -1.85 5.43
N HIS A 180 4.01 -1.23 4.87
CA HIS A 180 3.01 -1.93 4.06
C HIS A 180 3.67 -2.75 2.95
N SER A 181 4.59 -2.16 2.19
CA SER A 181 5.27 -2.84 1.08
C SER A 181 6.11 -4.03 1.56
N ILE A 182 6.84 -3.88 2.67
CA ILE A 182 7.64 -4.96 3.28
C ILE A 182 6.74 -6.11 3.74
N LEU A 183 5.62 -5.80 4.40
CA LEU A 183 4.66 -6.80 4.87
C LEU A 183 4.03 -7.61 3.72
N LEU A 184 3.91 -7.06 2.51
CA LEU A 184 3.36 -7.81 1.38
C LEU A 184 4.31 -8.85 0.79
N VAL A 185 5.62 -8.74 1.02
CA VAL A 185 6.63 -9.57 0.33
C VAL A 185 7.53 -10.39 1.25
N SER A 186 7.43 -10.16 2.57
CA SER A 186 8.25 -10.82 3.58
C SER A 186 7.48 -11.94 4.27
N ASP A 187 8.20 -12.94 4.75
CA ASP A 187 7.65 -13.95 5.64
C ASP A 187 7.82 -13.54 7.13
N VAL A 188 7.19 -14.31 8.01
CA VAL A 188 7.15 -14.02 9.46
C VAL A 188 8.55 -14.08 10.09
N ASP A 189 9.38 -15.04 9.68
CA ASP A 189 10.71 -15.25 10.28
C ASP A 189 11.65 -14.11 9.89
N SER A 190 11.58 -13.66 8.62
CA SER A 190 12.30 -12.50 8.11
C SER A 190 11.96 -11.18 8.82
N LEU A 191 10.84 -11.10 9.54
CA LEU A 191 10.42 -9.91 10.29
C LEU A 191 10.63 -10.02 11.81
N GLY A 192 11.37 -11.04 12.26
CA GLY A 192 11.67 -11.24 13.68
C GLY A 192 10.65 -12.08 14.43
N GLY A 193 9.75 -12.77 13.72
CA GLY A 193 8.85 -13.77 14.28
C GLY A 193 7.51 -13.22 14.82
N PRO A 194 6.62 -14.11 15.31
CA PRO A 194 5.26 -13.76 15.69
C PRO A 194 5.13 -12.68 16.76
N SER A 195 6.02 -12.67 17.75
CA SER A 195 5.98 -11.71 18.86
C SER A 195 6.25 -10.28 18.40
N VAL A 196 7.18 -10.10 17.46
CA VAL A 196 7.48 -8.79 16.85
C VAL A 196 6.29 -8.28 16.04
N LEU A 197 5.63 -9.16 15.27
CA LEU A 197 4.44 -8.79 14.51
C LEU A 197 3.25 -8.43 15.41
N GLN A 198 3.09 -9.10 16.55
CA GLN A 198 2.08 -8.74 17.55
C GLN A 198 2.37 -7.38 18.19
N SER A 199 3.63 -7.10 18.53
CA SER A 199 4.04 -5.78 19.04
C SER A 199 3.80 -4.69 18.00
N LEU A 200 4.07 -4.97 16.72
CA LEU A 200 3.77 -4.07 15.63
C LEU A 200 2.26 -3.79 15.50
N SER A 201 1.42 -4.82 15.64
CA SER A 201 -0.04 -4.66 15.59
C SER A 201 -0.52 -3.74 16.72
N GLN A 202 0.03 -3.89 17.92
CA GLN A 202 -0.25 -3.00 19.04
C GLN A 202 0.20 -1.56 18.76
N HIS A 203 1.41 -1.38 18.20
CA HIS A 203 1.95 -0.07 17.82
C HIS A 203 1.08 0.64 16.77
N LEU A 204 0.72 -0.04 15.68
CA LEU A 204 -0.15 0.54 14.64
C LEU A 204 -1.53 0.89 15.20
N SER A 205 -2.07 0.07 16.11
CA SER A 205 -3.33 0.37 16.80
C SER A 205 -3.21 1.63 17.66
N GLN A 206 -2.13 1.77 18.43
CA GLN A 206 -1.87 2.98 19.22
C GLN A 206 -1.75 4.23 18.33
N LEU A 207 -1.07 4.14 17.19
CA LEU A 207 -0.99 5.26 16.24
C LEU A 207 -2.37 5.74 15.76
N ILE A 208 -3.31 4.81 15.57
CA ILE A 208 -4.69 5.12 15.14
C ILE A 208 -5.49 5.75 16.30
N PHE A 209 -5.41 5.20 17.51
CA PHE A 209 -6.31 5.57 18.61
C PHE A 209 -5.76 6.62 19.58
N SER A 210 -4.45 6.88 19.62
CA SER A 210 -3.81 7.79 20.59
C SER A 210 -3.66 9.24 20.11
N GLN A 211 -4.10 9.57 18.89
CA GLN A 211 -3.92 10.91 18.29
C GLN A 211 -5.26 11.68 18.30
N PRO A 212 -5.50 12.61 19.25
CA PRO A 212 -6.77 13.35 19.37
C PRO A 212 -7.01 14.37 18.24
N GLU A 213 -5.98 14.75 17.46
CA GLU A 213 -6.04 15.86 16.50
C GLU A 213 -5.71 15.48 15.04
N PHE A 214 -5.45 14.21 14.73
CA PHE A 214 -4.96 13.76 13.41
C PHE A 214 -5.86 12.72 12.71
N SER A 215 -7.17 12.79 12.89
CA SER A 215 -8.16 11.97 12.16
C SER A 215 -8.59 12.53 10.78
N LYS A 216 -7.94 13.58 10.28
CA LYS A 216 -8.35 14.29 9.04
C LYS A 216 -7.35 14.24 7.89
N GLU A 217 -6.13 13.75 8.10
CA GLU A 217 -5.14 13.67 7.03
C GLU A 217 -5.31 12.33 6.28
N ALA A 218 -5.94 12.41 5.11
CA ALA A 218 -6.26 11.25 4.30
C ALA A 218 -5.04 10.39 3.94
N GLU A 219 -3.86 11.01 3.76
CA GLU A 219 -2.60 10.31 3.45
C GLU A 219 -2.12 9.46 4.63
N PHE A 220 -2.17 9.98 5.86
CA PHE A 220 -1.79 9.23 7.05
C PHE A 220 -2.74 8.06 7.29
N LEU A 221 -4.05 8.31 7.23
CA LEU A 221 -5.06 7.25 7.38
C LEU A 221 -4.89 6.17 6.33
N GLU A 222 -4.64 6.52 5.07
CA GLU A 222 -4.37 5.56 4.02
C GLU A 222 -3.11 4.75 4.30
N ALA A 223 -2.01 5.39 4.71
CA ALA A 223 -0.75 4.72 4.99
C ALA A 223 -0.86 3.75 6.19
N VAL A 224 -1.43 4.21 7.32
CA VAL A 224 -1.55 3.38 8.54
C VAL A 224 -2.55 2.24 8.35
N THR A 225 -3.69 2.49 7.70
CA THR A 225 -4.68 1.42 7.44
C THR A 225 -4.18 0.41 6.42
N SER A 226 -3.38 0.83 5.43
CA SER A 226 -2.75 -0.11 4.48
C SER A 226 -1.73 -1.02 5.18
N ALA A 227 -0.88 -0.45 6.04
CA ALA A 227 0.09 -1.21 6.81
C ALA A 227 -0.60 -2.18 7.79
N LEU A 228 -1.63 -1.72 8.50
CA LEU A 228 -2.41 -2.54 9.43
C LEU A 228 -3.12 -3.69 8.70
N ARG A 229 -3.74 -3.42 7.55
CA ARG A 229 -4.38 -4.44 6.72
C ARG A 229 -3.39 -5.54 6.32
N ALA A 230 -2.24 -5.17 5.77
CA ALA A 230 -1.23 -6.15 5.36
C ALA A 230 -0.68 -6.96 6.54
N LEU A 231 -0.48 -6.31 7.70
CA LEU A 231 -0.05 -7.00 8.91
C LEU A 231 -1.10 -8.01 9.40
N LEU A 232 -2.37 -7.61 9.49
CA LEU A 232 -3.44 -8.51 9.95
C LEU A 232 -3.64 -9.67 8.98
N GLN A 233 -3.50 -9.45 7.67
CA GLN A 233 -3.51 -10.52 6.66
C GLN A 233 -2.36 -11.51 6.89
N MET A 234 -1.15 -11.02 7.14
CA MET A 234 0.01 -11.86 7.43
C MET A 234 -0.21 -12.69 8.71
N LEU A 235 -0.69 -12.05 9.78
CA LEU A 235 -1.01 -12.72 11.04
C LEU A 235 -2.07 -13.81 10.83
N ALA A 236 -3.17 -13.49 10.14
CA ALA A 236 -4.26 -14.42 9.84
C ALA A 236 -3.78 -15.63 9.02
N SER A 237 -3.00 -15.39 7.96
CA SER A 237 -2.51 -16.44 7.05
C SER A 237 -1.52 -17.39 7.73
N ASN A 238 -0.86 -16.94 8.80
CA ASN A 238 0.08 -17.73 9.60
C ASN A 238 -0.52 -18.22 10.94
N ASN A 239 -1.83 -18.08 11.14
CA ASN A 239 -2.54 -18.45 12.37
C ASN A 239 -1.96 -17.81 13.65
N ILE A 240 -1.44 -16.58 13.54
CA ILE A 240 -0.93 -15.81 14.69
C ILE A 240 -2.08 -15.00 15.28
N PRO A 241 -2.32 -15.06 16.60
CA PRO A 241 -3.39 -14.29 17.24
C PRO A 241 -3.24 -12.78 16.99
N GLN A 242 -4.33 -12.16 16.56
CA GLN A 242 -4.42 -10.72 16.35
C GLN A 242 -4.64 -10.00 17.69
N SER A 243 -4.06 -8.81 17.86
CA SER A 243 -4.06 -8.09 19.14
C SER A 243 -5.18 -7.07 19.30
N MET A 244 -6.00 -6.83 18.27
CA MET A 244 -7.04 -5.80 18.27
C MET A 244 -8.35 -6.40 18.80
N ASN A 245 -8.98 -5.73 19.77
CA ASN A 245 -10.28 -6.17 20.29
C ASN A 245 -11.42 -5.75 19.34
N PRO A 246 -12.60 -6.41 19.43
CA PRO A 246 -13.73 -6.09 18.56
C PRO A 246 -14.22 -4.64 18.66
N GLU A 247 -14.16 -4.01 19.84
CA GLU A 247 -14.63 -2.64 20.05
C GLU A 247 -13.76 -1.62 19.30
N GLN A 248 -12.44 -1.76 19.38
CA GLN A 248 -11.47 -0.97 18.63
C GLN A 248 -11.66 -1.17 17.13
N LEU A 249 -11.83 -2.43 16.70
CA LEU A 249 -12.04 -2.76 15.29
C LEU A 249 -13.29 -2.07 14.72
N MET A 250 -14.42 -2.15 15.44
CA MET A 250 -15.66 -1.47 15.04
C MET A 250 -15.49 0.05 15.03
N SER A 251 -14.84 0.63 16.05
CA SER A 251 -14.58 2.07 16.12
C SER A 251 -13.73 2.59 14.95
N LEU A 252 -12.70 1.83 14.56
CA LEU A 252 -11.89 2.11 13.37
C LEU A 252 -12.74 2.08 12.11
N CYS A 253 -13.60 1.08 11.95
CA CYS A 253 -14.45 0.93 10.77
C CYS A 253 -15.50 2.03 10.65
N ASP A 254 -16.19 2.36 11.75
CA ASP A 254 -17.19 3.42 11.79
C ASP A 254 -16.61 4.79 11.44
N THR A 255 -15.37 5.06 11.89
CA THR A 255 -14.66 6.29 11.56
C THR A 255 -14.13 6.27 10.12
N GLY A 256 -13.46 5.19 9.73
CA GLY A 256 -12.78 5.07 8.44
C GLY A 256 -13.74 5.02 7.24
N ILE A 257 -14.93 4.44 7.40
CA ILE A 257 -15.93 4.38 6.33
C ILE A 257 -16.51 5.75 5.95
N GLN A 258 -16.41 6.74 6.84
CA GLN A 258 -16.80 8.12 6.54
C GLN A 258 -15.74 8.89 5.73
N SER A 259 -14.57 8.28 5.48
CA SER A 259 -13.49 8.89 4.72
C SER A 259 -13.89 9.14 3.27
N THR A 260 -13.56 10.32 2.76
CA THR A 260 -13.69 10.63 1.33
C THR A 260 -12.70 9.84 0.48
N ASN A 261 -11.61 9.34 1.08
CA ASN A 261 -10.60 8.52 0.42
C ASN A 261 -11.09 7.08 0.26
N ILE A 262 -11.25 6.64 -0.99
CA ILE A 262 -11.69 5.28 -1.34
C ILE A 262 -10.72 4.22 -0.80
N SER A 263 -9.40 4.45 -0.86
CA SER A 263 -8.40 3.51 -0.34
C SER A 263 -8.57 3.26 1.16
N VAL A 264 -8.85 4.31 1.94
CA VAL A 264 -9.12 4.18 3.38
C VAL A 264 -10.36 3.33 3.62
N ARG A 265 -11.44 3.58 2.87
CA ARG A 265 -12.68 2.80 2.99
C ARG A 265 -12.49 1.33 2.64
N ILE A 266 -11.75 1.03 1.56
CA ILE A 266 -11.36 -0.34 1.20
C ILE A 266 -10.58 -0.96 2.36
N ASN A 267 -9.53 -0.27 2.84
CA ASN A 267 -8.67 -0.83 3.87
C ASN A 267 -9.41 -1.19 5.16
N VAL A 268 -10.30 -0.33 5.67
CA VAL A 268 -11.04 -0.63 6.90
C VAL A 268 -12.03 -1.77 6.73
N VAL A 269 -12.67 -1.88 5.56
CA VAL A 269 -13.55 -3.00 5.22
C VAL A 269 -12.76 -4.31 5.16
N SER A 270 -11.59 -4.32 4.51
CA SER A 270 -10.72 -5.49 4.48
C SER A 270 -10.23 -5.88 5.87
N ILE A 271 -9.80 -4.91 6.68
CA ILE A 271 -9.36 -5.13 8.07
C ILE A 271 -10.48 -5.83 8.86
N LEU A 272 -11.72 -5.37 8.72
CA LEU A 272 -12.88 -5.98 9.35
C LEU A 272 -13.16 -7.40 8.85
N GLY A 273 -13.03 -7.64 7.54
CA GLY A 273 -13.18 -8.97 6.95
C GLY A 273 -12.14 -9.97 7.47
N ILE A 274 -10.86 -9.57 7.45
CA ILE A 274 -9.75 -10.39 7.94
C ILE A 274 -9.95 -10.74 9.41
N ALA A 275 -10.17 -9.73 10.27
CA ALA A 275 -10.36 -9.94 11.69
C ALA A 275 -11.64 -10.76 11.99
N GLY A 276 -12.74 -10.47 11.30
CA GLY A 276 -13.98 -11.22 11.44
C GLY A 276 -13.85 -12.70 11.04
N SER A 277 -13.08 -13.02 10.00
CA SER A 277 -12.81 -14.41 9.59
C SER A 277 -11.98 -15.19 10.62
N VAL A 278 -11.09 -14.50 11.34
CA VAL A 278 -10.33 -15.09 12.47
C VAL A 278 -11.24 -15.27 13.68
N LEU A 279 -12.05 -14.26 14.01
CA LEU A 279 -13.01 -14.30 15.11
C LEU A 279 -14.08 -15.38 14.91
N ALA A 280 -14.49 -15.67 13.68
CA ALA A 280 -15.48 -16.71 13.36
C ALA A 280 -15.14 -18.11 13.89
N LYS A 281 -13.86 -18.35 14.21
CA LYS A 281 -13.35 -19.61 14.76
C LYS A 281 -13.37 -19.68 16.29
N VAL A 282 -13.71 -18.58 16.96
CA VAL A 282 -13.77 -18.47 18.43
C VAL A 282 -15.21 -18.74 18.88
N GLU A 283 -15.41 -19.35 20.06
CA GLU A 283 -16.74 -19.55 20.63
C GLU A 283 -17.25 -18.29 21.36
N GLY A 284 -18.58 -18.10 21.41
CA GLY A 284 -19.19 -17.01 22.19
C GLY A 284 -19.11 -15.61 21.55
N ILE A 285 -18.80 -15.53 20.26
CA ILE A 285 -18.63 -14.28 19.51
C ILE A 285 -19.74 -14.01 18.50
N THR A 286 -20.84 -14.79 18.51
CA THR A 286 -22.01 -14.60 17.63
C THR A 286 -22.45 -13.13 17.55
N GLU A 287 -22.58 -12.42 18.68
CA GLU A 287 -23.04 -11.02 18.68
C GLU A 287 -22.06 -10.08 17.97
N THR A 288 -20.75 -10.29 18.18
CA THR A 288 -19.71 -9.56 17.46
C THR A 288 -19.80 -9.81 15.96
N LEU A 289 -19.97 -11.07 15.52
CA LEU A 289 -20.14 -11.39 14.10
C LEU A 289 -21.41 -10.80 13.50
N LYS A 290 -22.50 -10.71 14.27
CA LYS A 290 -23.73 -10.03 13.83
C LYS A 290 -23.46 -8.55 13.57
N ASN A 291 -22.72 -7.88 14.45
CA ASN A 291 -22.37 -6.47 14.29
C ASN A 291 -21.45 -6.26 13.07
N ILE A 292 -20.45 -7.11 12.90
CA ILE A 292 -19.56 -7.14 11.72
C ILE A 292 -20.39 -7.35 10.44
N GLY A 293 -21.24 -8.37 10.40
CA GLY A 293 -22.05 -8.71 9.24
C GLY A 293 -23.05 -7.61 8.87
N LYS A 294 -23.73 -7.00 9.85
CA LYS A 294 -24.61 -5.85 9.62
C LYS A 294 -23.86 -4.65 9.06
N PHE A 295 -22.68 -4.36 9.58
CA PHE A 295 -21.83 -3.28 9.08
C PHE A 295 -21.42 -3.54 7.63
N LEU A 296 -20.83 -4.71 7.34
CA LEU A 296 -20.38 -5.05 5.99
C LEU A 296 -21.53 -5.07 4.99
N LEU A 297 -22.69 -5.60 5.37
CA LEU A 297 -23.90 -5.59 4.53
C LEU A 297 -24.39 -4.16 4.26
N ASN A 298 -24.32 -3.27 5.26
CA ASN A 298 -24.65 -1.86 5.08
C ASN A 298 -23.69 -1.18 4.10
N VAL A 299 -22.38 -1.46 4.18
CA VAL A 299 -21.39 -0.95 3.22
C VAL A 299 -21.63 -1.51 1.82
N ALA A 300 -21.79 -2.82 1.68
CA ALA A 300 -22.03 -3.49 0.40
C ALA A 300 -23.27 -2.95 -0.32
N THR A 301 -24.31 -2.59 0.42
CA THR A 301 -25.58 -2.12 -0.17
C THR A 301 -25.63 -0.61 -0.42
N LYS A 302 -24.83 0.20 0.30
CA LYS A 302 -24.99 1.67 0.30
C LYS A 302 -23.76 2.46 -0.14
N ASP A 303 -22.55 1.91 -0.19
CA ASP A 303 -21.38 2.69 -0.61
C ASP A 303 -21.51 3.14 -2.08
N ALA A 304 -21.06 4.37 -2.35
CA ALA A 304 -21.10 4.97 -3.67
C ALA A 304 -20.12 4.30 -4.64
N SER A 305 -18.97 3.82 -4.16
CA SER A 305 -17.93 3.18 -4.98
C SER A 305 -18.19 1.68 -5.14
N LEU A 306 -18.25 1.18 -6.38
CA LEU A 306 -18.38 -0.26 -6.61
C LEU A 306 -17.19 -1.05 -6.09
N VAL A 307 -15.99 -0.46 -6.04
CA VAL A 307 -14.81 -1.16 -5.51
C VAL A 307 -14.95 -1.40 -4.00
N VAL A 308 -15.48 -0.42 -3.26
CA VAL A 308 -15.73 -0.59 -1.81
C VAL A 308 -16.87 -1.59 -1.57
N VAL A 309 -17.91 -1.55 -2.41
CA VAL A 309 -18.98 -2.57 -2.39
C VAL A 309 -18.42 -3.97 -2.65
N GLY A 310 -17.52 -4.10 -3.63
CA GLY A 310 -16.86 -5.35 -3.97
C GLY A 310 -16.06 -5.91 -2.81
N GLU A 311 -15.24 -5.06 -2.19
CA GLU A 311 -14.45 -5.41 -0.99
C GLU A 311 -15.36 -5.84 0.18
N ALA A 312 -16.47 -5.14 0.41
CA ALA A 312 -17.40 -5.47 1.49
C ALA A 312 -18.10 -6.81 1.27
N LEU A 313 -18.38 -7.17 0.01
CA LEU A 313 -18.89 -8.49 -0.34
C LEU A 313 -17.83 -9.57 -0.13
N ASP A 314 -16.59 -9.33 -0.53
CA ASP A 314 -15.48 -10.29 -0.33
C ASP A 314 -15.24 -10.54 1.17
N ALA A 315 -15.19 -9.47 1.96
CA ALA A 315 -15.12 -9.53 3.41
C ALA A 315 -16.31 -10.29 4.02
N LEU A 316 -17.54 -10.12 3.51
CA LEU A 316 -18.69 -10.93 3.96
C LEU A 316 -18.48 -12.41 3.66
N PHE A 317 -17.94 -12.74 2.48
CA PHE A 317 -17.69 -14.14 2.12
C PHE A 317 -16.63 -14.75 3.04
N ASP A 318 -15.57 -14.03 3.39
CA ASP A 318 -14.53 -14.51 4.29
C ASP A 318 -15.03 -14.69 5.73
N VAL A 319 -15.78 -13.72 6.27
CA VAL A 319 -16.30 -13.79 7.64
C VAL A 319 -17.31 -14.92 7.81
N PHE A 320 -18.12 -15.17 6.79
CA PHE A 320 -19.23 -16.14 6.83
C PHE A 320 -18.99 -17.38 5.98
N ALA A 321 -17.72 -17.67 5.63
CA ALA A 321 -17.35 -18.87 4.88
C ALA A 321 -17.56 -20.14 5.70
N ASP A 322 -17.14 -20.12 6.97
CA ASP A 322 -17.09 -21.28 7.85
C ASP A 322 -17.17 -20.85 9.33
N GLY A 323 -17.67 -21.74 10.18
CA GLY A 323 -17.79 -21.55 11.63
C GLY A 323 -19.23 -21.53 12.14
N LYS A 324 -19.50 -22.29 13.22
CA LYS A 324 -20.85 -22.40 13.82
C LYS A 324 -21.40 -21.05 14.28
N GLU A 325 -20.56 -20.21 14.86
CA GLU A 325 -20.93 -18.87 15.31
C GLU A 325 -21.25 -17.96 14.12
N ALA A 326 -20.51 -18.10 13.01
CA ALA A 326 -20.77 -17.36 11.78
C ALA A 326 -22.09 -17.79 11.12
N GLU A 327 -22.36 -19.09 11.05
CA GLU A 327 -23.66 -19.61 10.57
C GLU A 327 -24.82 -19.06 11.40
N ARG A 328 -24.72 -19.13 12.74
CA ARG A 328 -25.76 -18.60 13.64
C ARG A 328 -25.96 -17.10 13.44
N ALA A 329 -24.87 -16.33 13.37
CA ALA A 329 -24.92 -14.91 13.12
C ALA A 329 -25.55 -14.58 11.76
N ALA A 330 -25.21 -15.32 10.70
CA ALA A 330 -25.76 -15.13 9.35
C ALA A 330 -27.29 -15.32 9.32
N GLU A 331 -27.80 -16.28 10.08
CA GLU A 331 -29.24 -16.54 10.22
C GLU A 331 -29.95 -15.41 10.95
N GLU A 332 -29.41 -15.00 12.10
CA GLU A 332 -30.01 -13.94 12.92
C GLU A 332 -30.06 -12.59 12.20
N ILE A 333 -29.07 -12.30 11.32
CA ILE A 333 -29.08 -11.09 10.49
C ILE A 333 -29.80 -11.27 9.15
N LYS A 334 -30.36 -12.45 8.87
CA LYS A 334 -31.04 -12.79 7.60
C LYS A 334 -30.17 -12.55 6.36
N LEU A 335 -28.89 -12.91 6.45
CA LEU A 335 -27.87 -12.61 5.44
C LEU A 335 -28.24 -13.14 4.05
N LEU A 336 -28.71 -14.39 3.97
CA LEU A 336 -29.13 -15.02 2.71
C LEU A 336 -30.22 -14.22 1.99
N TYR A 337 -31.23 -13.75 2.73
CA TYR A 337 -32.32 -12.97 2.18
C TYR A 337 -31.83 -11.63 1.64
N ALA A 338 -31.04 -10.90 2.42
CA ALA A 338 -30.50 -9.61 2.01
C ALA A 338 -29.59 -9.73 0.78
N LEU A 339 -28.74 -10.75 0.71
CA LEU A 339 -27.86 -10.97 -0.45
C LEU A 339 -28.65 -11.35 -1.72
N LYS A 340 -29.76 -12.09 -1.60
CA LYS A 340 -30.65 -12.39 -2.73
C LYS A 340 -31.31 -11.13 -3.30
N GLU A 341 -31.81 -10.26 -2.43
CA GLU A 341 -32.38 -8.97 -2.84
C GLU A 341 -31.33 -8.06 -3.47
N PHE A 342 -30.11 -8.06 -2.93
CA PHE A 342 -29.05 -7.19 -3.40
C PHE A 342 -28.38 -7.69 -4.70
N GLN A 343 -28.30 -9.00 -4.94
CA GLN A 343 -27.64 -9.57 -6.13
C GLN A 343 -28.09 -8.94 -7.47
N PRO A 344 -29.39 -8.75 -7.78
CA PRO A 344 -29.81 -8.08 -9.02
C PRO A 344 -29.40 -6.60 -9.04
N VAL A 345 -29.39 -5.91 -7.89
CA VAL A 345 -28.95 -4.50 -7.76
C VAL A 345 -27.48 -4.39 -8.11
N PHE A 346 -26.63 -5.23 -7.52
CA PHE A 346 -25.19 -5.25 -7.79
C PHE A 346 -24.88 -5.51 -9.28
N LYS A 347 -25.55 -6.49 -9.90
CA LYS A 347 -25.44 -6.77 -11.35
C LYS A 347 -25.83 -5.56 -12.20
N SER A 348 -26.88 -4.85 -11.81
CA SER A 348 -27.36 -3.64 -12.51
C SER A 348 -26.35 -2.50 -12.40
N ARG A 349 -25.84 -2.24 -11.20
CA ARG A 349 -24.79 -1.22 -10.96
C ARG A 349 -23.53 -1.51 -11.76
N MET A 350 -23.02 -2.74 -11.74
CA MET A 350 -21.86 -3.14 -12.56
C MET A 350 -22.06 -2.88 -14.05
N ARG A 351 -23.25 -3.13 -14.60
CA ARG A 351 -23.55 -2.89 -16.02
C ARG A 351 -23.58 -1.39 -16.37
N LYS A 352 -24.12 -0.57 -15.46
CA LYS A 352 -24.31 0.88 -15.66
C LYS A 352 -23.02 1.67 -15.42
N GLU A 353 -22.33 1.39 -14.33
CA GLU A 353 -21.16 2.12 -13.86
C GLU A 353 -19.85 1.53 -14.43
N GLY A 354 -19.82 0.21 -14.71
CA GLY A 354 -18.61 -0.49 -15.14
C GLY A 354 -18.01 0.01 -16.46
N ARG A 355 -18.85 0.48 -17.40
CA ARG A 355 -18.38 0.99 -18.70
C ARG A 355 -17.84 2.41 -18.56
N GLY A 356 -16.52 2.53 -18.40
CA GLY A 356 -15.78 3.78 -18.51
C GLY A 356 -15.43 4.47 -17.19
N GLN A 357 -15.95 4.03 -16.03
CA GLN A 357 -15.52 4.55 -14.73
C GLN A 357 -14.38 3.76 -14.08
N TYR A 358 -14.24 2.47 -14.41
CA TYR A 358 -13.28 1.56 -13.77
C TYR A 358 -12.28 1.01 -14.78
N ASN A 359 -11.05 0.75 -14.32
CA ASN A 359 -10.00 0.16 -15.14
C ASN A 359 -10.18 -1.37 -15.26
N THR A 360 -9.39 -2.01 -16.13
CA THR A 360 -9.48 -3.46 -16.41
C THR A 360 -9.29 -4.33 -15.16
N GLU A 361 -8.35 -3.96 -14.28
CA GLU A 361 -8.04 -4.70 -13.06
C GLU A 361 -9.20 -4.66 -12.07
N GLN A 362 -9.75 -3.46 -11.83
CA GLN A 362 -10.91 -3.25 -10.98
C GLN A 362 -12.12 -4.04 -11.49
N LEU A 363 -12.36 -4.03 -12.81
CA LEU A 363 -13.44 -4.81 -13.41
C LEU A 363 -13.24 -6.32 -13.24
N CYS A 364 -12.01 -6.81 -13.35
CA CYS A 364 -11.69 -8.21 -13.12
C CYS A 364 -12.02 -8.63 -11.68
N VAL A 365 -11.60 -7.83 -10.69
CA VAL A 365 -11.93 -8.07 -9.28
C VAL A 365 -13.44 -8.06 -9.06
N LEU A 366 -14.16 -7.09 -9.61
CA LEU A 366 -15.61 -7.00 -9.45
C LEU A 366 -16.37 -8.16 -10.11
N ASP A 367 -15.91 -8.66 -11.26
CA ASP A 367 -16.51 -9.83 -11.89
C ASP A 367 -16.25 -11.12 -11.09
N ASN A 368 -15.08 -11.25 -10.45
CA ASN A 368 -14.82 -12.33 -9.49
C ASN A 368 -15.76 -12.26 -8.28
N VAL A 369 -15.93 -11.08 -7.68
CA VAL A 369 -16.87 -10.86 -6.57
C VAL A 369 -18.30 -11.19 -6.99
N LYS A 370 -18.72 -10.81 -8.20
CA LYS A 370 -20.05 -11.14 -8.74
C LYS A 370 -20.27 -12.64 -8.92
N LEU A 371 -19.25 -13.37 -9.34
CA LEU A 371 -19.29 -14.84 -9.41
C LEU A 371 -19.38 -15.44 -8.01
N ASN A 372 -18.56 -14.96 -7.08
CA ASN A 372 -18.53 -15.42 -5.69
C ASN A 372 -19.84 -15.14 -4.97
N LEU A 373 -20.48 -13.99 -5.18
CA LEU A 373 -21.80 -13.69 -4.64
C LEU A 373 -22.85 -14.74 -5.04
N ARG A 374 -22.83 -15.18 -6.30
CA ARG A 374 -23.73 -16.24 -6.77
C ARG A 374 -23.44 -17.56 -6.07
N ARG A 375 -22.17 -17.93 -5.94
CA ARG A 375 -21.73 -19.17 -5.28
C ARG A 375 -22.07 -19.16 -3.79
N PHE A 376 -21.82 -18.05 -3.11
CA PHE A 376 -22.08 -17.87 -1.70
C PHE A 376 -23.57 -17.93 -1.36
N ILE A 377 -24.44 -17.33 -2.20
CA ILE A 377 -25.90 -17.48 -2.05
C ILE A 377 -26.30 -18.96 -2.17
N ALA A 378 -25.78 -19.68 -3.17
CA ALA A 378 -26.10 -21.11 -3.35
C ALA A 378 -25.58 -21.97 -2.17
N TYR A 379 -24.42 -21.62 -1.62
CA TYR A 379 -23.88 -22.24 -0.41
C TYR A 379 -24.80 -22.04 0.79
N GLN A 380 -25.21 -20.80 1.07
CA GLN A 380 -26.13 -20.47 2.15
C GLN A 380 -27.52 -21.15 1.98
N GLU A 381 -28.02 -21.27 0.74
CA GLU A 381 -29.24 -22.05 0.46
C GLU A 381 -29.08 -23.55 0.79
N MET A 382 -27.90 -24.12 0.55
CA MET A 382 -27.62 -25.51 0.91
C MET A 382 -27.65 -25.69 2.43
N LEU A 383 -27.05 -24.76 3.18
CA LEU A 383 -27.06 -24.80 4.65
C LEU A 383 -28.48 -24.70 5.22
N ASP A 384 -29.28 -23.74 4.72
CA ASP A 384 -30.68 -23.55 5.13
C ASP A 384 -31.54 -24.80 4.85
N ARG A 385 -31.32 -25.47 3.72
CA ARG A 385 -32.01 -26.73 3.40
C ARG A 385 -31.60 -27.87 4.33
N LYS A 386 -30.31 -28.02 4.64
CA LYS A 386 -29.82 -29.07 5.54
C LYS A 386 -30.43 -28.94 6.94
N LYS A 387 -30.55 -27.71 7.45
CA LYS A 387 -31.16 -27.44 8.76
C LYS A 387 -32.65 -27.80 8.78
N LYS A 388 -33.42 -27.40 7.77
CA LYS A 388 -34.85 -27.75 7.64
C LYS A 388 -35.15 -29.25 7.51
N VAL A 389 -34.15 -30.08 7.23
CA VAL A 389 -34.28 -31.55 7.18
C VAL A 389 -33.91 -32.19 8.52
N LEU A 390 -33.15 -31.48 9.37
CA LEU A 390 -32.72 -31.94 10.69
C LEU A 390 -33.68 -31.50 11.81
N GLU A 391 -34.45 -30.43 11.58
CA GLU A 391 -35.63 -30.02 12.35
C GLU A 391 -36.88 -30.80 11.93
#